data_AF-A0A0D8X7V3-F1
#
_entry.id   AF-A0A0D8X7V3-F1
#
_cell.length_a   1.000
_cell.length_b   1.000
_cell.length_c   1.000
_cell.angle_alpha   90.00
_cell.angle_beta   90.00
_cell.angle_gamma   90.00
#
_symmetry.space_group_name_H-M   'P 1'
#
loop_
_entity.id
_entity.type
_entity.pdbx_description
1 polymer ?
#
loop_
_entity_poly.entity_id
_entity_poly.type
_entity_poly.pdbx_seq_one_letter_code
_entity_poly.pdbx_strand_id
1 'polypeptide(L)' 'MKMLLFDLLFAGVETTATTLKWGFLLVAINSQVQRRVQEELDRECLGDVVTLADRPRLPYTQATINVSDLISYRFQ' A
#
# COMPACT_ATOMS: atom_id res chain seq x y z
N MET A 1 21.21 22.56 6.57
CA MET A 1 21.24 21.19 6.02
C MET A 1 20.38 20.20 6.83
N LYS A 2 20.48 20.13 8.17
CA LYS A 2 19.61 19.26 9.01
C LYS A 2 18.11 19.56 8.93
N MET A 3 17.70 20.83 8.86
CA MET A 3 16.28 21.23 8.81
C MET A 3 15.56 20.71 7.56
N LEU A 4 16.18 20.85 6.37
CA LEU A 4 15.63 20.32 5.11
C LEU A 4 15.46 18.79 5.11
N LEU A 5 16.35 18.06 5.78
CA LEU A 5 16.23 16.62 5.94
C LEU A 5 15.03 16.25 6.83
N PHE A 6 14.82 17.00 7.91
CA PHE A 6 13.64 16.81 8.76
C PHE A 6 12.35 17.16 8.04
N ASP A 7 12.31 18.26 7.30
CA ASP A 7 11.12 18.65 6.53
C ASP A 7 10.76 17.60 5.47
N LEU A 8 11.77 17.08 4.75
CA LEU A 8 11.58 16.02 3.76
C LEU A 8 11.10 14.71 4.41
N LEU A 9 11.69 14.31 5.55
CA LEU A 9 11.28 13.12 6.28
C LEU A 9 9.87 13.27 6.85
N PHE A 10 9.53 14.44 7.39
CA PHE A 10 8.22 14.67 8.00
C PHE A 10 7.11 14.68 6.94
N ALA A 11 7.34 15.36 5.81
CA ALA A 11 6.43 15.34 4.67
C ALA A 11 6.27 13.93 4.08
N GLY A 12 7.36 13.17 3.99
CA GLY A 12 7.33 11.77 3.54
C GLY A 12 6.61 10.84 4.51
N VAL A 13 6.77 11.04 5.82
CA VAL A 13 6.11 10.24 6.86
C VAL A 13 4.61 10.51 6.91
N GLU A 14 4.17 11.75 6.81
CA GLU A 14 2.75 12.11 6.84
C GLU A 14 1.97 11.50 5.67
N THR A 15 2.54 11.57 4.47
CA THR A 15 1.97 10.97 3.26
C THR A 15 1.98 9.44 3.31
N THR A 16 3.11 8.83 3.68
CA THR A 16 3.22 7.37 3.79
C THR A 16 2.31 6.79 4.88
N ALA A 17 2.21 7.45 6.03
CA ALA A 17 1.36 7.02 7.14
C ALA A 17 -0.12 7.07 6.75
N THR A 18 -0.54 8.11 6.01
CA THR A 18 -1.92 8.25 5.55
C THR A 18 -2.28 7.18 4.52
N THR A 19 -1.42 6.95 3.52
CA THR A 19 -1.59 5.85 2.55
C THR A 19 -1.67 4.49 3.24
N LEU A 20 -0.74 4.19 4.16
CA LEU A 20 -0.75 2.92 4.89
C LEU A 20 -2.01 2.78 5.75
N LYS A 21 -2.44 3.84 6.43
CA LYS A 21 -3.64 3.82 7.28
C LYS A 21 -4.88 3.46 6.48
N TRP A 22 -5.08 4.09 5.32
CA TRP A 22 -6.20 3.76 4.44
C TRP A 22 -6.06 2.38 3.79
N GLY A 23 -4.84 1.98 3.40
CA GLY A 23 -4.58 0.65 2.86
C GLY A 23 -4.91 -0.46 3.87
N PHE A 24 -4.40 -0.35 5.09
CA PHE A 24 -4.73 -1.28 6.17
C PHE A 24 -6.21 -1.24 6.53
N LEU A 25 -6.83 -0.06 6.57
CA LEU A 25 -8.25 0.08 6.89
C LEU A 25 -9.13 -0.57 5.79
N LEU A 26 -8.82 -0.37 4.51
CA LEU A 26 -9.55 -0.99 3.40
C LEU A 26 -9.45 -2.51 3.43
N VAL A 27 -8.26 -3.04 3.70
CA VAL A 27 -8.03 -4.49 3.85
C VAL A 27 -8.74 -5.03 5.10
N ALA A 28 -8.70 -4.30 6.22
CA ALA A 28 -9.31 -4.73 7.48
C ALA A 28 -10.86 -4.68 7.45
N ILE A 29 -11.45 -3.69 6.77
CA ILE A 29 -12.91 -3.58 6.67
C ILE A 29 -13.46 -4.53 5.59
N ASN A 30 -12.70 -4.79 4.52
CA ASN A 30 -13.14 -5.66 3.43
C ASN A 30 -12.41 -7.00 3.48
N SER A 31 -12.96 -7.93 4.26
CA SER A 31 -12.50 -9.34 4.31
C SER A 31 -12.48 -10.03 2.94
N GLN A 32 -13.33 -9.59 2.01
CA GLN A 32 -13.33 -10.06 0.62
C GLN A 32 -12.11 -9.56 -0.16
N VAL A 33 -11.66 -8.33 0.07
CA VAL A 33 -10.45 -7.77 -0.54
C VAL A 33 -9.21 -8.43 0.06
N GLN A 34 -9.19 -8.60 1.39
CA GLN A 34 -8.11 -9.34 2.08
C GLN A 34 -7.96 -10.75 1.51
N ARG A 35 -9.06 -11.49 1.37
CA ARG A 35 -9.05 -12.86 0.83
C ARG A 35 -8.56 -12.89 -0.62
N ARG A 36 -8.99 -11.95 -1.47
CA ARG A 36 -8.51 -11.85 -2.86
C ARG A 36 -7.04 -11.49 -2.99
N VAL A 37 -6.54 -10.60 -2.14
CA VAL A 37 -5.11 -10.24 -2.09
C VAL A 37 -4.29 -11.44 -1.61
N GLN A 38 -4.75 -12.16 -0.59
CA GLN A 38 -4.09 -13.39 -0.14
C GLN A 38 -4.12 -14.49 -1.21
N GLU A 39 -5.23 -14.71 -1.90
CA GLU A 39 -5.31 -15.66 -3.02
C GLU A 39 -4.37 -15.28 -4.17
N GLU A 40 -4.24 -13.99 -4.50
CA GLU A 40 -3.31 -13.50 -5.53
C GLU A 40 -1.85 -13.73 -5.10
N LEU A 41 -1.52 -13.44 -3.85
CA LEU A 41 -0.19 -13.67 -3.29
C LEU A 41 0.16 -15.15 -3.19
N ASP A 42 -0.76 -15.99 -2.73
CA ASP A 42 -0.57 -17.43 -2.64
C ASP A 42 -0.37 -18.07 -4.02
N ARG A 43 -1.04 -17.53 -5.05
CA ARG A 43 -0.92 -17.99 -6.43
C ARG A 43 0.40 -17.57 -7.08
N GLU A 44 0.80 -16.32 -6.93
CA GLU A 44 1.93 -15.74 -7.68
C GLU A 44 3.25 -15.82 -6.92
N CYS A 45 3.23 -15.79 -5.59
CA CYS A 45 4.41 -15.84 -4.74
C CYS A 45 4.58 -17.19 -4.01
N LEU A 46 3.59 -18.10 -4.01
CA LEU A 46 3.68 -19.45 -3.42
C LEU A 46 4.18 -19.47 -1.95
N GLY A 47 4.03 -18.37 -1.21
CA GLY A 47 4.53 -18.20 0.16
C GLY A 47 5.99 -17.73 0.28
N ASP A 48 6.65 -17.36 -0.82
CA ASP A 48 7.99 -16.78 -0.83
C ASP A 48 7.96 -15.25 -0.58
N VAL A 49 9.12 -14.67 -0.25
CA VAL A 49 9.23 -13.23 0.05
C VAL A 49 8.88 -12.40 -1.19
N VAL A 50 7.79 -11.64 -1.10
CA VAL A 50 7.36 -10.72 -2.18
C VAL A 50 8.42 -9.65 -2.39
N THR A 51 8.93 -9.54 -3.61
CA THR A 51 9.88 -8.49 -4.00
C THR A 51 9.23 -7.43 -4.88
N LEU A 52 9.88 -6.27 -5.01
CA LEU A 52 9.41 -5.22 -5.94
C LEU A 52 9.39 -5.67 -7.41
N ALA A 53 10.10 -6.75 -7.76
CA ALA A 53 10.08 -7.32 -9.09
C ALA A 53 8.79 -8.10 -9.40
N ASP A 54 8.06 -8.55 -8.37
CA ASP A 54 6.80 -9.29 -8.50
C ASP A 54 5.60 -8.36 -8.68
N ARG A 55 5.82 -7.05 -8.52
CA ARG A 55 4.83 -5.98 -8.66
C ARG A 55 4.00 -6.01 -9.97
N PRO A 56 4.54 -6.38 -11.14
CA PRO A 56 3.76 -6.52 -12.37
C PRO A 56 2.77 -7.70 -12.34
N ARG A 57 3.04 -8.71 -11.49
CA ARG A 57 2.22 -9.93 -11.35
C ARG A 57 1.13 -9.82 -10.29
N LEU A 58 1.10 -8.71 -9.53
CA LEU A 58 0.15 -8.46 -8.45
C LEU A 58 -0.79 -7.28 -8.77
N PRO A 59 -1.61 -7.37 -9.83
CA PRO A 59 -2.47 -6.26 -10.27
C PRO A 59 -3.53 -5.88 -9.23
N TYR A 60 -4.06 -6.83 -8.45
CA TYR A 60 -5.08 -6.55 -7.43
C TYR A 60 -4.48 -5.89 -6.18
N THR A 61 -3.30 -6.34 -5.79
CA THR A 61 -2.50 -5.71 -4.73
C THR A 61 -2.11 -4.29 -5.13
N GLN A 62 -1.67 -4.07 -6.38
CA GLN A 62 -1.33 -2.75 -6.90
C GLN A 62 -2.56 -1.83 -7.00
N ALA A 63 -3.72 -2.36 -7.38
CA ALA A 63 -4.97 -1.60 -7.39
C ALA A 63 -5.36 -1.14 -5.98
N THR A 64 -5.20 -2.00 -4.97
CA THR A 64 -5.51 -1.67 -3.57
C THR A 64 -4.61 -0.55 -3.03
N ILE A 65 -3.32 -0.56 -3.39
CA ILE A 65 -2.38 0.50 -3.07
C ILE A 65 -2.77 1.81 -3.78
N ASN A 66 -3.04 1.76 -5.09
CA ASN A 66 -3.42 2.93 -5.86
C ASN A 66 -4.73 3.57 -5.35
N VAL A 67 -5.69 2.77 -4.90
CA VAL A 67 -6.95 3.27 -4.29
C VAL A 67 -6.67 3.99 -2.96
N SER A 68 -5.69 3.52 -2.18
CA SER A 68 -5.30 4.17 -0.92
C SER A 68 -4.64 5.53 -1.16
N ASP A 69 -3.82 5.64 -2.21
CA ASP A 69 -3.25 6.92 -2.66
C ASP A 69 -4.37 7.86 -3.17
N LEU A 70 -5.29 7.36 -4.00
CA LEU A 70 -6.44 8.14 -4.51
C LEU A 70 -7.36 8.68 -3.40
N ILE A 71 -7.58 7.92 -2.33
CA ILE A 71 -8.39 8.36 -1.18
C ILE A 71 -7.63 9.41 -0.37
N SER A 72 -6.32 9.27 -0.21
CA SER A 72 -5.49 10.27 0.48
C SER A 72 -5.50 11.62 -0.27
N TYR A 73 -5.42 11.61 -1.60
CA TYR A 73 -5.56 12.82 -2.44
C TYR A 73 -6.97 13.43 -2.43
N ARG A 74 -8.00 12.64 -2.12
CA ARG A 74 -9.40 13.11 -2.13
C ARG A 74 -9.81 13.80 -0.82
N PHE A 75 -9.05 13.63 0.24
CA PHE A 75 -9.30 14.20 1.57
C PHE A 75 -8.24 15.23 2.00
N GLN A 76 -7.40 15.69 1.06
CA GLN A 76 -6.50 16.83 1.21
C GLN A 76 -7.09 18.06 0.50
#